data_AF-A0A329XQ97-F1
#
_entry.id   AF-A0A329XQ97-F1
#
_cell.length_a   1.000
_cell.length_b   1.000
_cell.length_c   1.000
_cell.angle_alpha   90.00
_cell.angle_beta   90.00
_cell.angle_gamma   90.00
#
_symmetry.space_group_name_H-M   'P 1'
#
loop_
_entity.id
_entity.type
_entity.pdbx_description
1 polymer ?
#
loop_
_entity_poly.entity_id
_entity_poly.type
_entity_poly.pdbx_seq_one_letter_code
_entity_poly.pdbx_strand_id
1 'polypeptide(L)'
;MSYEFGSEPQRRAGQDVDLDAIIGRLRSLGKDFERQREAEQERVDQQEEERARMARSGELGEDWRRIQNRIDAGRTTVMDVLSGADRSPEARHLREQAERNMRSLRSQWREQQRSGRADTPLDQMDEIRDSQGR
;
A
#
# COMPACT_ATOMS: atom_id res chain seq x y z
N MET A 1 -33.53 47.77 -53.54
CA MET A 1 -33.53 46.34 -53.88
C MET A 1 -32.16 46.02 -54.46
N SER A 2 -31.24 45.50 -53.64
CA SER A 2 -30.02 44.77 -54.00
C SER A 2 -29.46 44.19 -52.70
N TYR A 3 -29.51 42.88 -52.58
CA TYR A 3 -28.99 42.09 -51.46
C TYR A 3 -27.64 41.54 -51.91
N GLU A 4 -26.54 41.97 -51.29
CA GLU A 4 -25.23 41.32 -51.46
C GLU A 4 -25.00 40.38 -50.28
N PHE A 5 -25.14 39.09 -50.56
CA PHE A 5 -24.64 38.00 -49.71
C PHE A 5 -23.12 37.95 -49.87
N GLY A 6 -22.39 38.52 -48.91
CA GLY A 6 -20.95 38.34 -48.72
C GLY A 6 -20.69 37.44 -47.52
N SER A 7 -20.35 36.19 -47.81
CA SER A 7 -20.06 35.12 -46.85
C SER A 7 -18.77 35.37 -46.07
N GLU A 8 -18.81 35.26 -44.74
CA GLU A 8 -17.70 34.68 -43.97
C GLU A 8 -18.28 33.96 -42.74
N PRO A 9 -18.22 32.61 -42.66
CA PRO A 9 -18.45 31.94 -41.39
C PRO A 9 -17.27 32.25 -40.48
N GLN A 10 -17.52 33.06 -39.44
CA GLN A 10 -16.62 33.22 -38.31
C GLN A 10 -16.34 31.83 -37.73
N ARG A 11 -15.23 31.20 -38.14
CA ARG A 11 -14.77 29.96 -37.50
C ARG A 11 -14.45 30.31 -36.06
N ARG A 12 -15.35 29.94 -35.15
CA ARG A 12 -15.03 29.88 -33.72
C ARG A 12 -13.76 29.03 -33.61
N ALA A 13 -12.72 29.59 -33.01
CA ALA A 13 -11.51 28.86 -32.64
C ALA A 13 -11.94 27.69 -31.74
N GLY A 14 -12.18 26.53 -32.34
CA GLY A 14 -12.23 25.27 -31.63
C GLY A 14 -10.85 25.06 -31.05
N GLN A 15 -10.79 24.69 -29.77
CA GLN A 15 -9.58 24.12 -29.19
C GLN A 15 -9.25 22.89 -30.03
N ASP A 16 -8.32 23.02 -30.98
CA ASP A 16 -7.73 21.86 -31.65
C ASP A 16 -6.97 21.11 -30.56
N VAL A 17 -7.58 20.01 -30.12
CA VAL A 17 -6.96 19.08 -29.21
C VAL A 17 -5.82 18.44 -30.00
N ASP A 18 -4.59 18.82 -29.69
CA ASP A 18 -3.40 18.18 -30.25
C ASP A 18 -3.32 16.74 -29.72
N LEU A 19 -3.89 15.82 -30.52
CA LEU A 19 -3.94 14.40 -30.21
C LEU A 19 -2.53 13.81 -30.06
N ASP A 20 -1.55 14.32 -30.81
CA ASP A 20 -0.17 13.85 -30.71
C ASP A 20 0.47 14.28 -29.38
N ALA A 21 0.19 15.50 -28.93
CA ALA A 21 0.60 15.95 -27.59
C ALA A 21 -0.05 15.12 -26.47
N ILE A 22 -1.34 14.78 -26.59
CA ILE A 22 -2.03 13.93 -25.62
C ILE A 22 -1.47 12.50 -25.62
N ILE A 23 -1.26 11.91 -26.80
CA ILE A 23 -0.66 10.57 -26.93
C ILE A 23 0.76 10.56 -26.36
N GLY A 24 1.54 11.62 -26.60
CA GLY A 24 2.88 11.80 -26.02
C GLY A 24 2.84 11.82 -24.49
N ARG A 25 1.89 12.57 -23.92
CA ARG A 25 1.70 12.64 -22.46
C ARG A 25 1.24 11.31 -21.87
N LEU A 26 0.30 10.61 -22.50
CA LEU A 26 -0.15 9.29 -22.07
C LEU A 26 0.98 8.25 -22.09
N ARG A 27 1.82 8.28 -23.13
CA ARG A 27 3.01 7.40 -23.20
C ARG A 27 4.02 7.71 -22.11
N SER A 28 4.25 8.99 -21.81
CA SER A 28 5.12 9.40 -20.69
C SER A 28 4.57 8.91 -19.37
N LEU A 29 3.27 9.12 -19.11
CA LEU A 29 2.62 8.64 -17.90
C LEU A 29 2.72 7.11 -17.76
N GLY A 30 2.52 6.37 -18.85
CA GLY A 30 2.72 4.91 -18.84
C GLY A 30 4.14 4.50 -18.44
N LYS A 31 5.16 5.18 -18.97
CA LYS A 31 6.56 4.95 -18.57
C LYS A 31 6.84 5.34 -17.12
N ASP A 32 6.20 6.39 -16.61
CA ASP A 32 6.34 6.82 -15.22
C ASP A 32 5.72 5.79 -14.27
N PHE A 33 4.54 5.26 -14.62
CA PHE A 33 3.90 4.20 -13.85
C PHE A 33 4.71 2.90 -13.84
N GLU A 34 5.29 2.50 -14.99
CA GLU A 34 6.14 1.31 -15.04
C GLU A 34 7.36 1.47 -14.15
N ARG A 35 8.06 2.61 -14.24
CA ARG A 35 9.21 2.92 -13.38
C ARG A 35 8.85 2.93 -11.89
N GLN A 36 7.68 3.46 -11.54
CA GLN A 36 7.20 3.45 -10.16
C GLN A 36 6.92 2.03 -9.67
N ARG A 37 6.34 1.18 -10.51
CA ARG A 37 6.10 -0.23 -10.17
C ARG A 37 7.39 -1.01 -9.99
N GLU A 38 8.34 -0.84 -10.89
CA GLU A 38 9.66 -1.47 -10.79
C GLU A 38 10.36 -1.04 -9.49
N ALA A 39 10.41 0.26 -9.21
CA ALA A 39 11.01 0.78 -7.98
C ALA A 39 10.31 0.29 -6.71
N GLU A 40 8.98 0.18 -6.72
CA GLU A 40 8.23 -0.36 -5.59
C GLU A 40 8.51 -1.86 -5.40
N GLN A 41 8.55 -2.62 -6.49
CA GLN A 41 8.87 -4.04 -6.43
C GLN A 41 10.28 -4.27 -5.87
N GLU A 42 11.28 -3.51 -6.33
CA GLU A 42 12.64 -3.58 -5.80
C GLU A 42 12.68 -3.27 -4.30
N ARG A 43 11.89 -2.31 -3.83
CA ARG A 43 11.80 -1.99 -2.40
C ARG A 43 11.17 -3.12 -1.60
N VAL A 44 10.12 -3.74 -2.12
CA VAL A 44 9.47 -4.90 -1.49
C VAL A 44 10.46 -6.06 -1.40
N ASP A 45 11.15 -6.39 -2.49
CA ASP A 45 12.13 -7.47 -2.55
C ASP A 45 13.27 -7.25 -1.54
N GLN A 46 13.77 -6.02 -1.44
CA GLN A 46 14.81 -5.66 -0.46
C GLN A 46 14.33 -5.84 0.99
N GLN A 47 13.10 -5.42 1.30
CA GLN A 47 12.52 -5.60 2.63
C GLN A 47 12.29 -7.07 2.97
N GLU A 48 11.86 -7.87 1.99
CA GLU A 48 11.67 -9.30 2.16
C GLU A 48 12.98 -10.03 2.44
N GLU A 49 14.05 -9.70 1.71
CA GLU A 49 15.37 -10.30 1.92
C GLU A 49 15.97 -9.85 3.26
N GLU A 50 15.82 -8.58 3.65
CA GLU A 50 16.29 -8.12 4.96
C GLU A 50 15.59 -8.86 6.11
N ARG A 51 14.26 -9.01 6.04
CA ARG A 51 13.49 -9.82 7.00
C ARG A 51 13.97 -11.27 6.99
N ALA A 52 14.17 -11.86 5.82
CA ALA A 52 14.66 -13.24 5.70
C ALA A 52 16.02 -13.41 6.37
N ARG A 53 16.96 -12.46 6.15
CA ARG A 53 18.27 -12.44 6.79
C ARG A 53 18.16 -12.36 8.32
N MET A 54 17.35 -11.45 8.86
CA MET A 54 17.14 -11.32 10.31
C MET A 54 16.47 -12.56 10.91
N ALA A 55 15.56 -13.21 10.16
CA ALA A 55 14.95 -14.46 10.60
C ALA A 55 15.98 -15.60 10.62
N ARG A 56 16.82 -15.73 9.58
CA ARG A 56 17.89 -16.75 9.51
C ARG A 56 18.92 -16.58 10.63
N SER A 57 19.31 -15.34 10.94
CA SER A 57 20.22 -15.04 12.06
C SER A 57 19.60 -15.30 13.43
N GLY A 58 18.25 -15.38 13.51
CA GLY A 58 17.51 -15.54 14.75
C GLY A 58 17.22 -14.23 15.48
N GLU A 59 17.55 -13.08 14.89
CA GLU A 59 17.29 -11.75 15.44
C GLU A 59 15.79 -11.48 15.63
N LEU A 60 14.94 -12.06 14.78
CA LEU A 60 13.49 -12.01 14.93
C LEU A 60 12.91 -13.05 15.90
N GLY A 61 13.76 -13.90 16.49
CA GLY A 61 13.36 -14.97 17.40
C GLY A 61 13.20 -16.34 16.74
N GLU A 62 12.93 -17.34 17.57
CA GLU A 62 13.00 -18.75 17.16
C GLU A 62 11.90 -19.16 16.18
N ASP A 63 10.65 -18.73 16.41
CA ASP A 63 9.53 -19.07 15.51
C ASP A 63 9.74 -18.49 14.12
N TRP A 64 10.22 -17.26 14.03
CA TRP A 64 10.58 -16.63 12.77
C TRP A 64 11.69 -17.38 12.04
N ARG A 65 12.72 -17.83 12.76
CA ARG A 65 13.79 -18.65 12.17
C ARG A 65 13.25 -19.98 11.62
N ARG A 66 12.37 -20.65 12.36
CA ARG A 66 11.73 -21.91 11.92
C ARG A 66 10.81 -21.68 10.72
N ILE A 67 10.04 -20.58 10.70
CA ILE A 67 9.21 -20.18 9.56
C ILE A 67 10.08 -19.87 8.34
N GLN A 68 11.18 -19.14 8.51
CA GLN A 68 12.08 -18.84 7.40
C GLN A 68 12.70 -20.10 6.81
N ASN A 69 13.08 -21.08 7.63
CA ASN A 69 13.53 -22.39 7.15
C ASN A 69 12.44 -23.16 6.37
N ARG A 70 11.16 -22.90 6.65
CA ARG A 70 10.04 -23.48 5.88
C ARG A 70 9.84 -22.72 4.56
N ILE A 71 9.96 -21.40 4.57
CA ILE A 71 9.91 -20.53 3.37
C ILE A 71 11.05 -20.88 2.42
N ASP A 72 12.29 -20.94 2.92
CA ASP A 72 13.48 -21.30 2.13
C ASP A 72 13.36 -22.71 1.50
N ALA A 73 12.62 -23.60 2.16
CA ALA A 73 12.32 -24.95 1.66
C ALA A 73 11.06 -25.01 0.75
N GLY A 74 10.44 -23.88 0.43
CA GLY A 74 9.23 -23.81 -0.39
C GLY A 74 7.97 -24.42 0.25
N ARG A 75 7.95 -24.60 1.57
CA ARG A 75 6.85 -25.28 2.29
C ARG A 75 5.74 -24.35 2.72
N THR A 76 5.96 -23.03 2.70
CA THR A 76 4.99 -21.99 3.05
C THR A 76 5.45 -20.65 2.49
N THR A 77 4.58 -19.66 2.51
CA THR A 77 4.92 -18.25 2.30
C THR A 77 4.65 -17.41 3.56
N VAL A 78 5.14 -16.17 3.59
CA VAL A 78 4.76 -15.19 4.63
C VAL A 78 3.24 -14.97 4.61
N MET A 79 2.65 -14.88 3.41
CA MET A 79 1.19 -14.71 3.26
C MET A 79 0.41 -15.89 3.83
N ASP A 80 0.87 -17.12 3.64
CA ASP A 80 0.22 -18.32 4.21
C ASP A 80 0.28 -18.30 5.74
N VAL A 81 1.39 -17.85 6.30
CA VAL A 81 1.54 -17.67 7.75
C VAL A 81 0.57 -16.60 8.26
N LEU A 82 0.46 -15.45 7.61
CA LEU A 82 -0.40 -14.36 8.08
C LEU A 82 -1.89 -14.67 7.91
N SER A 83 -2.27 -15.24 6.76
CA SER A 83 -3.66 -15.61 6.44
C SER A 83 -4.19 -16.80 7.25
N GLY A 84 -3.30 -17.59 7.86
CA GLY A 84 -3.67 -18.79 8.59
C GLY A 84 -3.71 -20.08 7.76
N ALA A 85 -3.35 -20.01 6.48
CA ALA A 85 -3.19 -21.19 5.63
C ALA A 85 -2.08 -22.11 6.15
N ASP A 86 -0.96 -21.56 6.64
CA ASP A 86 0.03 -22.33 7.39
C ASP A 86 -0.47 -22.59 8.82
N ARG A 87 -0.80 -23.87 9.07
CA ARG A 87 -1.33 -24.37 10.35
C ARG A 87 -0.26 -24.93 11.29
N SER A 88 1.02 -24.84 10.91
CA SER A 88 2.14 -25.29 11.75
C SER A 88 2.13 -24.61 13.13
N PRO A 89 2.67 -25.27 14.17
CA PRO A 89 2.74 -24.70 15.51
C PRO A 89 3.44 -23.34 15.54
N GLU A 90 4.54 -23.18 14.81
CA GLU A 90 5.32 -21.95 14.75
C GLU A 90 4.53 -20.81 14.09
N ALA A 91 3.85 -21.08 12.97
CA ALA A 91 3.00 -20.08 12.31
C ALA A 91 1.84 -19.62 13.20
N ARG A 92 1.23 -20.56 13.94
CA ARG A 92 0.18 -20.23 14.91
C ARG A 92 0.73 -19.38 16.05
N HIS A 93 1.83 -19.79 16.66
CA HIS A 93 2.42 -19.06 17.77
C HIS A 93 2.83 -17.64 17.35
N LEU A 94 3.38 -17.48 16.15
CA LEU A 94 3.72 -16.18 15.59
C LEU A 94 2.48 -15.27 15.46
N ARG A 95 1.37 -15.78 14.91
CA ARG A 95 0.12 -15.02 14.80
C ARG A 95 -0.42 -14.62 16.17
N GLU A 96 -0.42 -15.55 17.13
CA GLU A 96 -0.87 -15.25 18.49
C GLU A 96 0.00 -14.17 19.17
N GLN A 97 1.32 -14.20 18.94
CA GLN A 97 2.22 -13.13 19.40
C GLN A 97 1.88 -11.79 18.76
N ALA A 98 1.65 -11.76 17.44
CA ALA A 98 1.25 -10.55 16.73
C ALA A 98 -0.07 -9.98 17.27
N GLU A 99 -1.07 -10.83 17.51
CA GLU A 99 -2.35 -10.43 18.10
C GLU A 99 -2.21 -9.90 19.53
N ARG A 100 -1.33 -10.51 20.35
CA ARG A 100 -1.03 -10.01 21.70
C ARG A 100 -0.36 -8.64 21.63
N ASN A 101 0.62 -8.46 20.74
CA ASN A 101 1.32 -7.19 20.54
C ASN A 101 0.37 -6.09 20.08
N MET A 102 -0.48 -6.36 19.09
CA MET A 102 -1.50 -5.41 18.63
C MET A 102 -2.50 -5.02 19.73
N ARG A 103 -2.97 -5.99 20.54
CA ARG A 103 -3.83 -5.69 21.70
C ARG A 103 -3.14 -4.83 22.74
N SER A 104 -1.85 -5.04 22.98
CA SER A 104 -1.04 -4.22 23.88
C SER A 104 -0.90 -2.79 23.35
N LEU A 105 -0.52 -2.63 22.08
CA LEU A 105 -0.40 -1.32 21.42
C LEU A 105 -1.72 -0.54 21.45
N ARG A 106 -2.84 -1.21 21.13
CA ARG A 106 -4.17 -0.58 21.21
C ARG A 106 -4.51 -0.12 22.62
N SER A 107 -4.16 -0.90 23.64
CA SER A 107 -4.36 -0.51 25.04
C SER A 107 -3.52 0.70 25.42
N GLN A 108 -2.27 0.76 24.96
CA GLN A 108 -1.37 1.90 25.18
C GLN A 108 -1.90 3.18 24.52
N TRP A 109 -2.40 3.10 23.29
CA TRP A 109 -3.00 4.25 22.61
C TRP A 109 -4.26 4.76 23.33
N ARG A 110 -5.12 3.87 23.80
CA ARG A 110 -6.30 4.26 24.60
C ARG A 110 -5.92 4.98 25.88
N GLU A 111 -4.84 4.55 26.53
CA GLU A 111 -4.37 5.21 27.74
C GLU A 111 -3.79 6.61 27.43
N GLN A 112 -3.06 6.73 26.32
CA GLN A 112 -2.55 8.02 25.83
C GLN A 112 -3.69 9.02 25.53
N GLN A 113 -4.74 8.58 24.81
CA GLN A 113 -5.96 9.37 24.58
C GLN A 113 -6.59 9.86 25.88
N ARG A 114 -6.78 8.95 26.86
CA ARG A 114 -7.37 9.30 28.16
C ARG A 114 -6.53 10.30 28.95
N SER A 115 -5.21 10.22 28.83
CA SER A 115 -4.28 11.15 29.47
C SER A 115 -4.20 12.52 28.77
N GLY A 116 -4.95 12.73 27.67
CA GLY A 116 -4.92 13.96 26.87
C GLY A 116 -3.59 14.19 26.15
N ARG A 117 -2.81 13.12 25.95
CA ARG A 117 -1.44 13.19 25.46
C ARG A 117 -1.34 12.40 24.16
N ALA A 118 -1.43 13.12 23.04
CA ALA A 118 -1.22 12.73 21.65
C ALA A 118 -2.47 12.42 20.82
N ASP A 119 -2.40 12.85 19.56
CA ASP A 119 -3.18 12.35 18.42
C ASP A 119 -2.67 10.94 18.10
N THR A 120 -3.47 9.93 18.45
CA THR A 120 -3.15 8.52 18.27
C THR A 120 -3.79 7.98 16.99
N PRO A 121 -3.32 6.84 16.45
CA PRO A 121 -4.00 6.21 15.31
C PRO A 121 -5.49 5.88 15.56
N LEU A 122 -5.91 5.79 16.83
CA LEU A 122 -7.32 5.59 17.17
C LEU A 122 -8.15 6.86 16.97
N ASP A 123 -7.59 8.04 17.22
CA ASP A 123 -8.28 9.33 17.00
C ASP A 123 -8.58 9.52 15.51
N GLN A 124 -7.60 9.23 14.65
CA GLN A 124 -7.77 9.27 13.19
C GLN A 124 -8.85 8.29 12.70
N MET A 125 -8.96 7.10 13.30
CA MET A 125 -10.00 6.14 12.96
C MET A 125 -11.40 6.61 13.39
N ASP A 126 -11.51 7.24 14.56
CA ASP A 126 -12.76 7.80 15.05
C ASP A 126 -13.21 8.99 14.16
N GLU A 127 -12.28 9.86 13.72
CA GLU A 127 -12.56 10.92 12.75
C GLU A 127 -13.05 10.40 11.38
N ILE A 128 -12.41 9.35 10.85
CA ILE A 128 -12.83 8.71 9.60
C ILE A 128 -14.24 8.13 9.76
N ARG A 129 -14.52 7.47 10.89
CA ARG A 129 -15.84 6.91 11.17
C ARG A 129 -16.92 7.99 11.25
N ASP A 130 -16.61 9.12 11.88
CA ASP A 130 -17.53 10.25 12.04
C ASP A 130 -17.76 11.01 10.72
N SER A 131 -16.77 11.04 9.82
CA SER A 131 -16.89 11.63 8.49
C SER A 131 -17.66 10.77 7.48
N GLN A 132 -17.66 9.43 7.64
CA GLN A 132 -18.39 8.47 6.79
C GLN A 132 -19.83 8.20 7.28
N GLY A 133 -20.18 8.67 8.48
CA GLY A 133 -21.48 8.47 9.11
C GLY A 133 -22.52 9.58 8.89
N ARG A 134 -22.30 10.52 7.96
CA ARG A 134 -23.27 11.55 7.55
C ARG A 134 -23.90 11.28 6.19
#